data_AF-A0A2N7XTJ7-F1
#
_entry.id   AF-A0A2N7XTJ7-F1
#
_cell.length_a   1.000
_cell.length_b   1.000
_cell.length_c   1.000
_cell.angle_alpha   90.00
_cell.angle_beta   90.00
_cell.angle_gamma   90.00
#
_symmetry.space_group_name_H-M   'P 1'
#
loop_
_entity.id
_entity.type
_entity.pdbx_description
1 polymer ?
#
loop_
_entity_poly.entity_id
_entity_poly.type
_entity_poly.pdbx_seq_one_letter_code
_entity_poly.pdbx_strand_id
1 'polypeptide(L)'
;LNVGCIPSKAMLHASEYFDAAANGTMAKMGIKVTPELDLPAMHAQRIDAVTQLTGGIAFLFKKNKVTWLKGRGAFVDAHTVQVGEQTVTAKD
;
A
#
# COMPACT_ATOMS: atom_id res chain seq x y z
N LEU A 1 -0.48 -5.21 0.24
CA LEU A 1 -0.45 -3.74 -0.02
C LEU A 1 -0.20 -2.94 1.26
N ASN A 2 -0.89 -3.25 2.36
CA ASN A 2 -0.87 -2.38 3.56
C ASN A 2 0.45 -2.35 4.36
N VAL A 3 1.11 -3.49 4.57
CA VAL A 3 2.25 -3.62 5.51
C VAL A 3 3.38 -4.49 4.96
N GLY A 4 3.76 -4.27 3.70
CA GLY A 4 4.80 -5.08 3.05
C GLY A 4 5.40 -4.37 1.85
N CYS A 5 5.34 -4.98 0.66
CA CYS A 5 6.00 -4.46 -0.54
C CYS A 5 5.77 -2.95 -0.78
N ILE A 6 4.52 -2.49 -0.87
CA ILE A 6 4.23 -1.08 -1.19
C ILE A 6 4.86 -0.10 -0.18
N PRO A 7 4.58 -0.17 1.13
CA PRO A 7 5.16 0.78 2.07
C PRO A 7 6.69 0.64 2.15
N SER A 8 7.24 -0.57 2.06
CA SER A 8 8.70 -0.75 2.07
C SER A 8 9.36 -0.11 0.84
N LYS A 9 8.81 -0.31 -0.36
CA LYS A 9 9.38 0.24 -1.60
C LYS A 9 9.20 1.76 -1.69
N ALA A 10 8.09 2.31 -1.18
CA ALA A 10 7.91 3.75 -1.09
C ALA A 10 8.99 4.40 -0.21
N MET A 11 9.27 3.81 0.95
CA MET A 11 10.34 4.28 1.84
C MET A 11 11.73 4.14 1.20
N LEU A 12 12.03 2.98 0.59
CA LEU A 12 13.32 2.76 -0.09
C LEU A 12 13.57 3.78 -1.21
N HIS A 13 12.53 4.11 -1.98
CA HIS A 13 12.63 5.08 -3.06
C HIS A 13 12.96 6.50 -2.55
N ALA A 14 12.29 6.95 -1.48
CA ALA A 14 12.60 8.23 -0.85
C ALA A 14 14.02 8.23 -0.24
N SER A 15 14.45 7.11 0.36
CA SER A 15 15.82 6.95 0.86
C SER A 15 16.87 7.02 -0.24
N GLU A 16 16.61 6.42 -1.41
CA GLU A 16 17.50 6.47 -2.57
C GLU A 16 17.69 7.91 -3.07
N TYR A 17 16.63 8.71 -3.12
CA TYR A 17 16.75 10.13 -3.47
C TYR A 17 17.53 10.94 -2.44
N PHE A 18 17.30 10.69 -1.16
CA PHE A 18 18.06 11.34 -0.10
C PHE A 18 19.56 10.99 -0.20
N ASP A 19 19.88 9.71 -0.39
CA ASP A 19 21.25 9.25 -0.56
C ASP A 19 21.90 9.89 -1.80
N ALA A 20 21.23 9.89 -2.95
CA ALA A 20 21.76 10.52 -4.17
C ALA A 20 22.07 12.02 -3.98
N ALA A 21 21.23 12.74 -3.21
CA ALA A 21 21.46 14.14 -2.90
C ALA A 21 22.58 14.36 -1.85
N ALA A 22 22.76 13.43 -0.91
CA ALA A 22 23.71 13.55 0.19
C ALA A 22 25.11 13.01 -0.14
N ASN A 23 25.22 11.98 -0.99
CA ASN A 23 26.45 11.22 -1.20
C ASN A 23 27.45 11.86 -2.18
N GLY A 24 27.14 13.06 -2.69
CA GLY A 24 28.00 13.83 -3.60
C GLY A 24 28.01 13.35 -5.05
N THR A 25 27.27 12.30 -5.42
CA THR A 25 27.17 11.83 -6.82
C THR A 25 26.63 12.92 -7.74
N MET A 26 25.72 13.76 -7.24
CA MET A 26 25.15 14.89 -7.99
C MET A 26 26.13 16.04 -8.26
N ALA A 27 27.23 16.17 -7.50
CA ALA A 27 28.20 17.24 -7.67
C ALA A 27 28.92 17.18 -9.04
N LYS A 28 29.15 15.96 -9.57
CA LYS A 28 29.73 15.76 -10.90
C LYS A 28 28.83 16.28 -12.03
N MET A 29 27.53 16.41 -11.77
CA MET A 29 26.55 16.99 -12.68
C MET A 29 26.38 18.51 -12.45
N GLY A 30 27.20 19.12 -11.61
CA GLY A 30 27.13 20.55 -11.27
C GLY A 30 26.06 20.91 -10.23
N ILE A 31 25.34 19.93 -9.69
CA ILE A 31 24.29 20.14 -8.69
C ILE A 31 24.91 20.14 -7.29
N LYS A 32 24.74 21.25 -6.58
CA LYS A 32 25.24 21.44 -5.20
C LYS A 32 24.05 21.62 -4.27
N VAL A 33 23.75 20.59 -3.48
CA VAL A 33 22.64 20.57 -2.53
C VAL A 33 23.09 19.87 -1.24
N THR A 34 22.48 20.26 -0.12
CA THR A 34 22.59 19.55 1.15
C THR A 34 21.17 19.19 1.57
N PRO A 35 20.75 17.91 1.50
CA PRO A 35 19.37 17.55 1.78
C PRO A 35 19.09 17.52 3.29
N GLU A 36 17.87 17.92 3.67
CA GLU A 36 17.32 17.73 5.00
C GLU A 36 16.19 16.69 4.95
N LEU A 37 16.09 15.86 6.00
CA LEU A 37 15.09 14.79 6.06
C LEU A 37 13.88 15.20 6.90
N ASP A 38 12.73 15.35 6.25
CA ASP A 38 11.42 15.38 6.91
C ASP A 38 10.82 13.97 6.91
N LEU A 39 11.09 13.24 8.00
CA LEU A 39 10.61 11.87 8.18
C LEU A 39 9.06 11.79 8.28
N PRO A 40 8.36 12.70 8.99
CA PRO A 40 6.89 12.78 8.92
C PRO A 40 6.34 12.87 7.49
N ALA A 41 6.88 13.75 6.65
CA ALA A 41 6.44 13.89 5.27
C ALA A 41 6.71 12.62 4.45
N MET A 42 7.88 11.99 4.63
CA MET A 42 8.22 10.71 4.00
C MET A 42 7.22 9.60 4.39
N HIS A 43 6.82 9.54 5.67
CA HIS A 43 5.81 8.60 6.13
C HIS A 43 4.41 8.90 5.58
N ALA A 44 4.05 10.17 5.42
CA ALA A 44 2.80 10.58 4.81
C ALA A 44 2.72 10.13 3.35
N GLN A 45 3.79 10.32 2.57
CA GLN A 45 3.88 9.85 1.18
C GLN A 45 3.76 8.32 1.07
N ARG A 46 4.38 7.57 1.99
CA ARG A 46 4.20 6.12 2.10
C ARG A 46 2.73 5.73 2.35
N ILE A 47 2.04 6.43 3.26
CA ILE A 47 0.63 6.15 3.60
C ILE A 47 -0.28 6.48 2.40
N ASP A 48 0.01 7.55 1.68
CA ASP A 48 -0.73 7.95 0.48
C ASP A 48 -0.64 6.87 -0.61
N ALA A 49 0.56 6.35 -0.90
CA ALA A 49 0.76 5.25 -1.84
C ALA A 49 -0.05 3.99 -1.47
N VAL A 50 -0.12 3.65 -0.18
CA VAL A 50 -0.95 2.52 0.32
C VAL A 50 -2.43 2.81 0.12
N THR A 51 -2.87 4.03 0.42
CA THR A 51 -4.27 4.48 0.33
C THR A 51 -4.76 4.46 -1.11
N GLN A 52 -3.98 5.01 -2.04
CA GLN A 52 -4.30 5.02 -3.47
C GLN A 52 -4.48 3.60 -4.02
N LEU A 53 -3.54 2.69 -3.73
CA LEU A 53 -3.59 1.34 -4.27
C LEU A 53 -4.72 0.50 -3.64
N THR A 54 -4.93 0.60 -2.33
CA THR A 54 -6.05 -0.11 -1.67
C THR A 54 -7.41 0.44 -2.08
N GLY A 55 -7.54 1.76 -2.25
CA GLY A 55 -8.71 2.40 -2.83
C GLY A 55 -8.97 1.94 -4.27
N GLY A 56 -7.91 1.79 -5.06
CA GLY A 56 -7.98 1.22 -6.42
C GLY A 56 -8.55 -0.20 -6.45
N ILE A 57 -8.15 -1.08 -5.52
CA ILE A 57 -8.73 -2.43 -5.39
C ILE A 57 -10.22 -2.36 -5.03
N ALA A 58 -10.60 -1.52 -4.05
CA ALA A 58 -12.00 -1.35 -3.67
C ALA A 58 -12.86 -0.84 -4.86
N PHE A 59 -12.32 0.09 -5.63
CA PHE A 59 -12.93 0.57 -6.87
C PHE A 59 -13.11 -0.57 -7.89
N LEU A 60 -12.09 -1.40 -8.08
CA LEU A 60 -12.15 -2.53 -9.01
C LEU A 60 -13.21 -3.57 -8.59
N PHE A 61 -13.37 -3.85 -7.29
CA PHE A 61 -14.48 -4.71 -6.82
C PHE A 61 -15.83 -4.14 -7.22
N LYS A 62 -16.07 -2.86 -6.96
CA LYS A 62 -17.33 -2.18 -7.34
C LYS A 62 -17.54 -2.23 -8.86
N LYS A 63 -16.51 -1.91 -9.65
CA LYS A 63 -16.57 -1.90 -11.12
C LYS A 63 -16.93 -3.28 -11.69
N ASN A 64 -16.40 -4.34 -11.09
CA ASN A 64 -16.63 -5.72 -11.53
C ASN A 64 -17.81 -6.40 -10.82
N LYS A 65 -18.65 -5.65 -10.10
CA LYS A 65 -19.84 -6.17 -9.37
C LYS A 65 -19.50 -7.28 -8.36
N VAL A 66 -18.30 -7.22 -7.78
CA VAL A 66 -17.88 -8.12 -6.71
C VAL A 66 -18.36 -7.53 -5.38
N THR A 67 -19.22 -8.28 -4.68
CA THR A 67 -19.66 -7.91 -3.33
C THR A 67 -18.52 -8.13 -2.33
N TRP A 68 -18.08 -7.05 -1.68
CA TRP A 68 -17.02 -7.12 -0.69
C TRP A 68 -17.60 -7.19 0.73
N LEU A 69 -17.58 -8.38 1.33
CA LEU A 69 -17.94 -8.60 2.73
C LEU A 69 -16.73 -8.28 3.62
N LYS A 70 -16.84 -7.25 4.45
CA LYS A 70 -15.76 -6.84 5.36
C LYS A 70 -15.92 -7.52 6.71
N GLY A 71 -15.00 -8.41 7.03
CA GLY A 71 -14.96 -9.08 8.31
C GLY A 71 -14.00 -10.26 8.29
N ARG A 72 -13.87 -10.95 9.42
CA ARG A 72 -13.17 -12.23 9.48
C ARG A 72 -14.11 -13.32 9.00
N GLY A 73 -13.71 -14.04 7.95
CA GLY A 73 -14.41 -15.24 7.49
C GLY A 73 -14.02 -16.47 8.28
N ALA A 74 -14.99 -17.34 8.56
CA ALA A 74 -14.79 -18.66 9.13
C ALA A 74 -15.64 -19.69 8.38
N PHE A 75 -15.09 -20.87 8.12
CA PHE A 75 -15.85 -21.97 7.52
C PHE A 75 -16.88 -22.51 8.51
N VAL A 76 -18.12 -22.66 8.05
CA VAL A 76 -19.17 -23.38 8.76
C VAL A 76 -19.18 -24.84 8.28
N ASP A 77 -19.01 -25.04 6.98
CA ASP A 77 -18.87 -26.34 6.32
C ASP A 77 -18.04 -26.18 5.03
N ALA A 78 -18.02 -27.21 4.16
CA ALA A 78 -17.22 -27.21 2.93
C ALA A 78 -17.63 -26.14 1.89
N HIS A 79 -18.86 -25.65 1.92
CA HIS A 79 -19.41 -24.73 0.91
C HIS A 79 -19.91 -23.41 1.51
N THR A 80 -19.88 -23.28 2.84
CA THR A 80 -20.47 -22.15 3.58
C THR A 80 -19.44 -21.44 4.45
N VAL A 81 -19.41 -20.11 4.33
CA VAL A 81 -18.55 -19.23 5.12
C VAL A 81 -19.40 -18.20 5.86
N GLN A 82 -19.12 -18.04 7.16
CA GLN A 82 -19.67 -16.98 7.99
C GLN A 82 -18.69 -15.79 8.03
N VAL A 83 -19.21 -14.58 7.83
CA VAL A 83 -18.48 -13.31 7.94
C VAL A 83 -19.30 -12.37 8.83
N GLY A 84 -18.92 -12.26 10.12
CA GLY A 84 -19.72 -11.54 11.10
C GLY A 84 -21.11 -12.17 11.27
N GLU A 85 -22.16 -11.38 11.05
CA GLU A 85 -23.56 -11.85 11.09
C GLU A 85 -24.05 -12.45 9.75
N GLN A 86 -23.24 -12.37 8.70
CA GLN A 86 -23.62 -12.84 7.37
C GLN A 86 -23.12 -14.27 7.15
N THR A 87 -23.99 -15.15 6.66
CA THR A 87 -23.62 -16.49 6.20
C THR A 87 -23.84 -16.56 4.70
N VAL A 88 -22.81 -16.99 3.97
CA VAL A 88 -22.83 -17.10 2.50
C VAL A 88 -22.39 -18.49 2.07
N THR A 89 -23.16 -19.10 1.17
CA THR A 89 -22.88 -20.41 0.57
C THR A 89 -22.57 -20.21 -0.91
N ALA A 90 -21.50 -20.86 -1.39
CA ALA A 90 -21.16 -20.92 -2.81
C ALA A 90 -21.41 -22.34 -3.34
N LYS A 91 -21.84 -22.46 -4.61
CA LYS A 91 -21.89 -23.76 -5.28
C LYS A 91 -20.48 -24.15 -5.74
N ASP A 92 -20.26 -25.45 -5.88
CA ASP A 92 -19.07 -26.02 -6.54
C ASP A 92 -18.93 -25.56 -8.00
#